data_AF-A0A521WSA6-F1
#
_entry.id   AF-A0A521WSA6-F1
#
_cell.length_a   1.000
_cell.length_b   1.000
_cell.length_c   1.000
_cell.angle_alpha   90.00
_cell.angle_beta   90.00
_cell.angle_gamma   90.00
#
_symmetry.space_group_name_H-M   'P 1'
#
loop_
_entity.id
_entity.type
_entity.pdbx_description
1 polymer ?
#
loop_
_entity_poly.entity_id
_entity_poly.type
_entity_poly.pdbx_seq_one_letter_code
_entity_poly.pdbx_strand_id
1 'polypeptide(L)'
;MKEIPRRQHSASVSTLGTLVRDATSYLEKHQRCGKHHVEHTGSNCYLLDFYSTLGEIEKGKKLIAYLFTLVTDTKAGKVFYPGHMNPMNMSQNVIDAGACVDSISRFLRLHQSAFTNEEHEEYTAGLRDVVESYLVNAAAEKSITNQRLWGLTGLASYAHYAGTHEYDDVVRASIEQAFSDMTVDGFFLYMPHAREHGNFEGYEGITTFYQSRCIAFIRYSLDATGIDATPFEERLLKSERALLAMYKADGTKDLRMECKRWYWQSPYEVASAGFDAYALAHSKEPTATVALHNLLFQTQRHFFDGYLHSHIGAPVNFQCAIFWTAHLAWMLRVGDIKSKLDSASSLEDFSFRFEGTEVFTDTNSSHRVLVNARWQKRNFSEGIYDNGLEGSVWWSFKCPALPPAFLFSIRETVNHTWYALRGGYIREAVLRMWCFVRECIVLLLPRYSVRTGKIIALRYSEGVVEVKVIPASKYGTLLNKKEVIKRI
;
A
#
# COMPACT_ATOMS: atom_id res chain seq x y z
N MET A 1 33.57 5.71 -3.47
CA MET A 1 32.25 6.33 -3.21
C MET A 1 32.48 7.44 -2.19
N LYS A 2 32.35 8.70 -2.59
CA LYS A 2 32.40 9.82 -1.63
C LYS A 2 31.15 9.75 -0.76
N GLU A 3 31.33 9.70 0.56
CA GLU A 3 30.24 9.78 1.53
C GLU A 3 29.43 11.05 1.24
N ILE A 4 28.16 10.85 0.92
CA ILE A 4 27.19 11.95 0.87
C ILE A 4 27.10 12.47 2.31
N PRO A 5 27.33 13.77 2.57
CA PRO A 5 27.29 14.30 3.92
C PRO A 5 25.92 14.01 4.52
N ARG A 6 25.91 13.23 5.62
CA ARG A 6 24.74 13.08 6.48
C ARG A 6 24.43 14.47 7.03
N ARG A 7 23.53 15.21 6.36
CA ARG A 7 22.79 16.27 7.03
C ARG A 7 22.03 15.56 8.15
N GLN A 8 22.57 15.61 9.37
CA GLN A 8 21.78 15.47 10.57
C GLN A 8 20.81 16.64 10.56
N HIS A 9 19.69 16.47 9.85
CA HIS A 9 18.51 17.23 10.20
C HIS A 9 18.20 16.82 11.63
N SER A 10 18.53 17.70 12.59
CA SER A 10 17.91 17.68 13.90
C SER A 10 16.42 17.89 13.64
N ALA A 11 15.71 16.80 13.37
CA ALA A 11 14.28 16.84 13.16
C ALA A 11 13.69 17.34 14.48
N SER A 12 13.23 18.60 14.52
CA SER A 12 12.35 18.99 15.60
C SER A 12 11.15 18.05 15.51
N VAL A 13 10.85 17.36 16.60
CA VAL A 13 9.70 16.45 16.67
C VAL A 13 8.47 17.25 16.24
N SER A 14 7.92 16.93 15.07
CA SER A 14 6.77 17.65 14.53
C SER A 14 5.56 17.25 15.36
N THR A 15 4.93 18.21 16.02
CA THR A 15 3.61 18.00 16.63
C THR A 15 2.60 17.65 15.55
N LEU A 16 1.54 16.90 15.90
CA LEU A 16 0.48 16.58 14.94
C LEU A 16 -0.07 17.83 14.24
N GLY A 17 -0.26 18.92 14.98
CA GLY A 17 -0.79 20.17 14.42
C GLY A 17 0.11 20.80 13.36
N THR A 18 1.44 20.75 13.55
CA THR A 18 2.40 21.21 12.53
C THR A 18 2.38 20.31 11.31
N LEU A 19 2.45 18.99 11.51
CA LEU A 19 2.39 18.01 10.42
C LEU A 19 1.13 18.19 9.56
N VAL A 20 -0.05 18.32 10.18
CA VAL A 20 -1.33 18.48 9.48
C VAL A 20 -1.35 19.79 8.68
N ARG A 21 -0.89 20.91 9.26
CA ARG A 21 -0.82 22.20 8.53
C ARG A 21 0.12 22.14 7.34
N ASP A 22 1.31 21.58 7.53
CA ASP A 22 2.32 21.50 6.48
C ASP A 22 1.86 20.58 5.34
N ALA A 23 1.27 19.43 5.69
CA ALA A 23 0.67 18.50 4.73
C ALA A 23 -0.45 19.15 3.92
N THR A 24 -1.34 19.90 4.60
CA THR A 24 -2.44 20.65 3.97
C THR A 24 -1.90 21.67 2.97
N SER A 25 -0.95 22.50 3.41
CA SER A 25 -0.30 23.52 2.58
C SER A 25 0.39 22.90 1.36
N TYR A 26 1.08 21.77 1.54
CA TYR A 26 1.71 21.05 0.44
C TYR A 26 0.67 20.55 -0.58
N LEU A 27 -0.41 19.90 -0.13
CA LEU A 27 -1.44 19.35 -1.00
C LEU A 27 -2.21 20.46 -1.75
N GLU A 28 -2.56 21.57 -1.08
CA GLU A 28 -3.19 22.73 -1.70
C GLU A 28 -2.31 23.34 -2.80
N LYS A 29 -1.00 23.47 -2.54
CA LYS A 29 -0.05 24.02 -3.53
C LYS A 29 0.21 23.08 -4.71
N HIS A 30 0.03 21.78 -4.54
CA HIS A 30 0.37 20.76 -5.53
C HIS A 30 -0.82 19.92 -5.97
N GLN A 31 -2.03 20.51 -6.06
CA GLN A 31 -3.24 19.82 -6.51
C GLN A 31 -3.02 19.06 -7.81
N ARG A 32 -2.31 19.68 -8.77
CA ARG A 32 -1.81 19.01 -9.98
C ARG A 32 -0.41 18.46 -9.73
N CYS A 33 -0.24 17.15 -9.90
CA CYS A 33 1.04 16.49 -9.71
C CYS A 33 2.05 16.91 -10.77
N GLY A 34 3.23 17.40 -10.37
CA GLY A 34 4.35 17.64 -11.30
C GLY A 34 4.86 16.36 -11.98
N LYS A 35 4.79 15.23 -11.28
CA LYS A 35 5.24 13.91 -11.78
C LYS A 35 4.30 13.32 -12.83
N HIS A 36 3.01 13.32 -12.54
CA HIS A 36 2.02 12.68 -13.38
C HIS A 36 1.25 13.67 -14.26
N HIS A 37 1.44 14.98 -14.08
CA HIS A 37 0.74 16.03 -14.81
C HIS A 37 -0.78 15.88 -14.78
N VAL A 38 -1.31 15.41 -13.66
CA VAL A 38 -2.74 15.19 -13.44
C VAL A 38 -3.08 15.57 -12.00
N GLU A 39 -4.32 15.98 -11.80
CA GLU A 39 -4.89 16.10 -10.47
C GLU A 39 -5.29 14.72 -9.95
N HIS A 40 -4.75 14.31 -8.81
CA HIS A 40 -5.08 13.02 -8.22
C HIS A 40 -6.32 13.17 -7.34
N THR A 41 -7.50 13.26 -7.94
CA THR A 41 -8.77 13.56 -7.25
C THR A 41 -9.03 12.65 -6.05
N GLY A 42 -8.84 11.34 -6.19
CA GLY A 42 -8.99 10.40 -5.07
C GLY A 42 -7.93 10.51 -3.97
N SER A 43 -6.85 11.26 -4.18
CA SER A 43 -5.91 11.63 -3.12
C SER A 43 -6.23 13.02 -2.57
N ASN A 44 -6.52 14.00 -3.43
CA ASN A 44 -6.81 15.37 -3.00
C ASN A 44 -8.10 15.46 -2.18
N CYS A 45 -9.09 14.58 -2.39
CA CYS A 45 -10.31 14.56 -1.58
C CYS A 45 -10.04 14.34 -0.08
N TYR A 46 -8.93 13.67 0.26
CA TYR A 46 -8.53 13.49 1.66
C TYR A 46 -8.17 14.80 2.37
N LEU A 47 -7.98 15.92 1.65
CA LEU A 47 -7.92 17.26 2.26
C LEU A 47 -9.11 17.54 3.18
N LEU A 48 -10.27 16.91 2.96
CA LEU A 48 -11.43 17.00 3.86
C LEU A 48 -11.12 16.52 5.29
N ASP A 49 -10.37 15.42 5.47
CA ASP A 49 -9.94 14.95 6.80
C ASP A 49 -8.95 15.94 7.46
N PHE A 50 -8.07 16.57 6.67
CA PHE A 50 -7.16 17.61 7.17
C PHE A 50 -7.92 18.88 7.58
N TYR A 51 -8.83 19.37 6.73
CA TYR A 51 -9.67 20.53 7.04
C TYR A 51 -10.55 20.30 8.26
N SER A 52 -11.11 19.10 8.41
CA SER A 52 -11.84 18.69 9.61
C SER A 52 -10.96 18.78 10.86
N THR A 53 -9.70 18.34 10.76
CA THR A 53 -8.75 18.38 11.88
C THR A 53 -8.31 19.80 12.23
N LEU A 54 -8.23 20.69 11.24
CA LEU A 54 -7.85 22.10 11.43
C LEU A 54 -9.03 23.03 11.76
N GLY A 55 -10.28 22.53 11.68
CA GLY A 55 -11.48 23.36 11.82
C GLY A 55 -11.75 24.27 10.61
N GLU A 56 -11.18 23.97 9.44
CA GLU A 56 -11.30 24.78 8.22
C GLU A 56 -12.56 24.41 7.40
N ILE A 57 -13.74 24.53 8.01
CA ILE A 57 -15.00 23.97 7.46
C ILE A 57 -15.35 24.57 6.09
N GLU A 58 -15.19 25.89 5.93
CA GLU A 58 -15.48 26.59 4.67
C GLU A 58 -14.60 26.13 3.50
N LYS A 59 -13.35 25.75 3.76
CA LYS A 59 -12.51 25.14 2.73
C LYS A 59 -13.03 23.76 2.35
N GLY A 60 -13.51 23.00 3.33
CA GLY A 60 -14.19 21.73 3.10
C GLY A 60 -15.42 21.87 2.21
N LYS A 61 -16.31 22.83 2.50
CA LYS A 61 -17.50 23.09 1.65
C LYS A 61 -17.11 23.40 0.20
N LYS A 62 -16.11 24.26 0.00
CA LYS A 62 -15.60 24.61 -1.35
C LYS A 62 -15.00 23.41 -2.07
N LEU A 63 -14.25 22.55 -1.36
CA LEU A 63 -13.67 21.35 -1.93
C LEU A 63 -14.76 20.34 -2.32
N ILE A 64 -15.79 20.14 -1.50
CA ILE A 64 -16.94 19.28 -1.83
C ILE A 64 -17.60 19.75 -3.13
N ALA A 65 -17.94 21.04 -3.21
CA ALA A 65 -18.53 21.62 -4.42
C ALA A 65 -17.64 21.40 -5.65
N TYR A 66 -16.33 21.63 -5.53
CA TYR A 66 -15.36 21.36 -6.61
C TYR A 66 -15.35 19.88 -7.03
N LEU A 67 -15.28 18.95 -6.07
CA LEU A 67 -15.27 17.51 -6.37
C LEU A 67 -16.51 17.08 -7.15
N PHE A 68 -17.69 17.64 -6.86
CA PHE A 68 -18.90 17.35 -7.63
C PHE A 68 -18.84 17.85 -9.08
N THR A 69 -18.10 18.92 -9.36
CA THR A 69 -17.85 19.36 -10.76
C THR A 69 -17.00 18.37 -11.56
N LEU A 70 -16.31 17.44 -10.88
CA LEU A 70 -15.49 16.40 -11.50
C LEU A 70 -16.27 15.10 -11.73
N VAL A 71 -17.53 15.01 -11.31
CA VAL A 71 -18.37 13.84 -11.61
C VAL A 71 -18.63 13.77 -13.11
N THR A 72 -18.42 12.60 -13.69
CA THR A 72 -18.55 12.37 -15.13
C THR A 72 -19.10 10.97 -15.41
N ASP A 73 -19.75 10.83 -16.56
CA ASP A 73 -20.37 9.58 -16.99
C ASP A 73 -19.36 8.67 -17.70
N THR A 74 -19.39 7.38 -17.37
CA THR A 74 -18.67 6.33 -18.08
C THR A 74 -19.62 5.21 -18.46
N LYS A 75 -19.14 4.27 -19.28
CA LYS A 75 -19.92 3.05 -19.61
C LYS A 75 -20.28 2.22 -18.38
N ALA A 76 -19.54 2.35 -17.29
CA ALA A 76 -19.74 1.59 -16.06
C ALA A 76 -20.60 2.34 -15.02
N GLY A 77 -20.99 3.60 -15.27
CA GLY A 77 -21.67 4.46 -14.31
C GLY A 77 -20.96 5.81 -14.10
N LYS A 78 -21.48 6.61 -13.16
CA LYS A 78 -20.92 7.90 -12.76
C LYS A 78 -19.70 7.71 -11.88
N VAL A 79 -18.64 8.47 -12.16
CA VAL A 79 -17.36 8.40 -11.43
C VAL A 79 -16.76 9.79 -11.26
N PHE A 80 -15.75 9.93 -10.42
CA PHE A 80 -14.97 11.15 -10.31
C PHE A 80 -13.79 11.12 -11.30
N TYR A 81 -13.65 12.17 -12.12
CA TYR A 81 -12.49 12.41 -12.98
C TYR A 81 -11.25 12.73 -12.12
N PRO A 82 -10.02 12.30 -12.51
CA PRO A 82 -9.65 11.67 -13.77
C PRO A 82 -9.87 10.16 -13.85
N GLY A 83 -9.94 9.45 -12.72
CA GLY A 83 -10.06 7.99 -12.72
C GLY A 83 -9.10 7.32 -13.70
N HIS A 84 -9.54 6.26 -14.36
CA HIS A 84 -8.80 5.61 -15.45
C HIS A 84 -8.86 6.34 -16.79
N MET A 85 -9.66 7.42 -16.90
CA MET A 85 -9.86 8.16 -18.15
C MET A 85 -8.62 8.98 -18.51
N ASN A 86 -7.79 9.32 -17.52
CA ASN A 86 -6.46 9.86 -17.75
C ASN A 86 -5.40 8.77 -17.52
N PRO A 87 -4.65 8.35 -18.55
CA PRO A 87 -3.63 7.30 -18.39
C PRO A 87 -2.45 7.71 -17.50
N MET A 88 -2.34 9.00 -17.16
CA MET A 88 -1.34 9.48 -16.21
C MET A 88 -1.81 9.37 -14.75
N ASN A 89 -3.10 9.19 -14.50
CA ASN A 89 -3.59 8.98 -13.15
C ASN A 89 -3.21 7.58 -12.67
N MET A 90 -2.67 7.51 -11.46
CA MET A 90 -2.27 6.24 -10.85
C MET A 90 -3.44 5.56 -10.12
N SER A 91 -4.57 6.25 -9.98
CA SER A 91 -5.82 5.72 -9.45
C SER A 91 -6.72 5.22 -10.57
N GLN A 92 -7.50 4.17 -10.26
CA GLN A 92 -8.59 3.71 -11.11
C GLN A 92 -9.88 4.42 -10.70
N ASN A 93 -10.92 4.35 -11.55
CA ASN A 93 -12.23 4.93 -11.24
C ASN A 93 -12.78 4.55 -9.86
N VAL A 94 -12.60 3.29 -9.43
CA VAL A 94 -13.06 2.81 -8.11
C VAL A 94 -12.29 3.40 -6.95
N ILE A 95 -11.01 3.72 -7.14
CA ILE A 95 -10.19 4.34 -6.11
C ILE A 95 -10.63 5.81 -5.95
N ASP A 96 -10.76 6.54 -7.06
CA ASP A 96 -11.17 7.94 -7.01
C ASP A 96 -12.61 8.09 -6.51
N ALA A 97 -13.56 7.30 -7.03
CA ALA A 97 -14.94 7.33 -6.56
C ALA A 97 -15.07 6.88 -5.10
N GLY A 98 -14.41 5.79 -4.72
CA GLY A 98 -14.46 5.29 -3.33
C GLY A 98 -13.87 6.30 -2.34
N ALA A 99 -12.73 6.92 -2.66
CA ALA A 99 -12.12 7.95 -1.81
C ALA A 99 -12.98 9.22 -1.72
N CYS A 100 -13.50 9.72 -2.84
CA CYS A 100 -14.31 10.94 -2.84
C CYS A 100 -15.61 10.74 -2.06
N VAL A 101 -16.35 9.65 -2.33
CA VAL A 101 -17.59 9.36 -1.60
C VAL A 101 -17.31 9.16 -0.11
N ASP A 102 -16.23 8.45 0.25
CA ASP A 102 -15.82 8.28 1.64
C ASP A 102 -15.53 9.61 2.34
N SER A 103 -14.63 10.43 1.78
CA SER A 103 -14.22 11.70 2.36
C SER A 103 -15.37 12.70 2.46
N ILE A 104 -16.22 12.80 1.43
CA ILE A 104 -17.39 13.70 1.43
C ILE A 104 -18.41 13.25 2.47
N SER A 105 -18.83 11.98 2.45
CA SER A 105 -19.86 11.45 3.38
C SER A 105 -19.42 11.61 4.83
N ARG A 106 -18.14 11.29 5.12
CA ARG A 106 -17.56 11.47 6.45
C ARG A 106 -17.53 12.95 6.86
N PHE A 107 -17.13 13.86 5.97
CA PHE A 107 -17.08 15.29 6.28
C PHE A 107 -18.47 15.85 6.58
N LEU A 108 -19.46 15.56 5.74
CA LEU A 108 -20.85 15.98 5.93
C LEU A 108 -21.41 15.50 7.26
N ARG A 109 -21.14 14.24 7.63
CA ARG A 109 -21.57 13.67 8.90
C ARG A 109 -20.91 14.34 10.11
N LEU A 110 -19.60 14.55 10.08
CA LEU A 110 -18.87 15.13 11.22
C LEU A 110 -19.24 16.59 11.47
N HIS A 111 -19.68 17.30 10.42
CA HIS A 111 -19.97 18.72 10.46
C HIS A 111 -21.42 19.03 10.11
N GLN A 112 -22.36 18.14 10.47
CA GLN A 112 -23.77 18.24 10.09
C GLN A 112 -24.38 19.62 10.37
N SER A 113 -24.04 20.24 11.51
CA SER A 113 -24.56 21.56 11.89
C SER A 113 -24.03 22.73 11.04
N ALA A 114 -23.03 22.50 10.18
CA ALA A 114 -22.44 23.52 9.31
C ALA A 114 -23.06 23.54 7.89
N PHE A 115 -24.01 22.63 7.62
CA PHE A 115 -24.71 22.52 6.34
C PHE A 115 -26.21 22.75 6.54
N THR A 116 -26.87 23.33 5.53
CA THR A 116 -28.34 23.44 5.53
C THR A 116 -28.98 22.12 5.12
N ASN A 117 -30.29 21.98 5.35
CA ASN A 117 -31.03 20.81 4.92
C ASN A 117 -30.99 20.64 3.39
N GLU A 118 -31.08 21.75 2.65
CA GLU A 118 -31.00 21.76 1.19
C GLU A 118 -29.62 21.28 0.71
N GLU A 119 -28.53 21.74 1.35
CA GLU A 119 -27.17 21.25 1.04
C GLU A 119 -27.06 19.74 1.33
N HIS A 120 -27.62 19.26 2.44
CA HIS A 120 -27.64 17.84 2.75
C HIS A 120 -28.42 17.03 1.72
N GLU A 121 -29.59 17.50 1.28
CA GLU A 121 -30.40 16.84 0.24
C GLU A 121 -29.65 16.79 -1.10
N GLU A 122 -29.07 17.91 -1.54
CA GLU A 122 -28.30 18.01 -2.78
C GLU A 122 -27.10 17.06 -2.77
N TYR A 123 -26.26 17.12 -1.73
CA TYR A 123 -25.07 16.28 -1.66
C TYR A 123 -25.43 14.80 -1.48
N THR A 124 -26.51 14.47 -0.77
CA THR A 124 -26.98 13.09 -0.65
C THR A 124 -27.42 12.53 -2.00
N ALA A 125 -28.14 13.31 -2.80
CA ALA A 125 -28.54 12.92 -4.15
C ALA A 125 -27.32 12.74 -5.07
N GLY A 126 -26.38 13.68 -5.06
CA GLY A 126 -25.15 13.59 -5.86
C GLY A 126 -24.27 12.39 -5.49
N LEU A 127 -24.16 12.06 -4.20
CA LEU A 127 -23.45 10.86 -3.75
C LEU A 127 -24.18 9.58 -4.16
N ARG A 128 -25.52 9.55 -4.00
CA ARG A 128 -26.36 8.40 -4.39
C ARG A 128 -26.14 8.02 -5.85
N ASP A 129 -26.12 9.01 -6.72
CA ASP A 129 -25.90 8.84 -8.16
C ASP A 129 -24.60 8.09 -8.47
N VAL A 130 -23.50 8.42 -7.79
CA VAL A 130 -22.20 7.71 -7.95
C VAL A 130 -22.23 6.34 -7.28
N VAL A 131 -22.89 6.23 -6.13
CA VAL A 131 -22.98 5.00 -5.35
C VAL A 131 -23.74 3.92 -6.12
N GLU A 132 -24.98 4.22 -6.52
CA GLU A 132 -25.89 3.27 -7.15
C GLU A 132 -25.46 2.92 -8.58
N SER A 133 -24.98 3.92 -9.35
CA SER A 133 -24.59 3.66 -10.73
C SER A 133 -23.25 2.95 -10.88
N TYR A 134 -22.34 3.06 -9.88
CA TYR A 134 -20.98 2.56 -10.01
C TYR A 134 -20.44 1.82 -8.78
N LEU A 135 -20.47 2.41 -7.57
CA LEU A 135 -19.76 1.82 -6.41
C LEU A 135 -20.36 0.50 -5.94
N VAL A 136 -21.68 0.31 -5.99
CA VAL A 136 -22.32 -0.98 -5.62
C VAL A 136 -21.70 -2.13 -6.42
N ASN A 137 -21.67 -2.00 -7.75
CA ASN A 137 -21.09 -3.02 -8.62
C ASN A 137 -19.56 -3.11 -8.44
N ALA A 138 -18.86 -1.98 -8.30
CA ALA A 138 -17.42 -1.98 -8.15
C ALA A 138 -16.96 -2.62 -6.81
N ALA A 139 -17.71 -2.43 -5.73
CA ALA A 139 -17.45 -3.04 -4.43
C ALA A 139 -17.79 -4.54 -4.40
N ALA A 140 -18.62 -5.03 -5.33
CA ALA A 140 -18.92 -6.45 -5.49
C ALA A 140 -17.93 -7.16 -6.43
N GLU A 141 -17.64 -6.58 -7.60
CA GLU A 141 -17.11 -7.34 -8.74
C GLU A 141 -15.64 -7.07 -9.07
N LYS A 142 -14.99 -6.03 -8.51
CA LYS A 142 -13.60 -5.74 -8.84
C LYS A 142 -12.69 -6.90 -8.43
N SER A 143 -11.89 -7.37 -9.39
CA SER A 143 -10.98 -8.52 -9.23
C SER A 143 -9.75 -8.23 -8.36
N ILE A 144 -9.33 -6.97 -8.27
CA ILE A 144 -8.24 -6.55 -7.39
C ILE A 144 -8.84 -6.25 -6.02
N THR A 145 -8.54 -7.09 -5.01
CA THR A 145 -9.10 -7.01 -3.66
C THR A 145 -9.00 -5.60 -3.07
N ASN A 146 -7.83 -4.97 -3.16
CA ASN A 146 -7.62 -3.61 -2.66
C ASN A 146 -8.47 -2.55 -3.40
N GLN A 147 -8.74 -2.72 -4.69
CA GLN A 147 -9.61 -1.79 -5.44
C GLN A 147 -11.07 -1.97 -5.04
N ARG A 148 -11.51 -3.22 -4.88
CA ARG A 148 -12.84 -3.58 -4.41
C ARG A 148 -13.12 -2.98 -3.03
N LEU A 149 -12.19 -3.19 -2.09
CA LEU A 149 -12.29 -2.65 -0.74
C LEU A 149 -12.22 -1.11 -0.69
N TRP A 150 -11.56 -0.46 -1.65
CA TRP A 150 -11.59 1.00 -1.75
C TRP A 150 -12.97 1.53 -2.16
N GLY A 151 -13.62 0.85 -3.11
CA GLY A 151 -15.02 1.14 -3.44
C GLY A 151 -15.93 0.91 -2.24
N LEU A 152 -15.66 -0.16 -1.48
CA LEU A 152 -16.39 -0.51 -0.27
C LEU A 152 -16.34 0.57 0.81
N THR A 153 -15.20 1.23 1.04
CA THR A 153 -15.14 2.31 2.05
C THR A 153 -16.05 3.48 1.69
N GLY A 154 -16.13 3.83 0.39
CA GLY A 154 -17.07 4.84 -0.09
C GLY A 154 -18.52 4.43 0.11
N LEU A 155 -18.86 3.18 -0.26
CA LEU A 155 -20.21 2.62 -0.08
C LEU A 155 -20.63 2.62 1.39
N ALA A 156 -19.77 2.13 2.28
CA ALA A 156 -20.03 2.04 3.72
C ALA A 156 -20.17 3.42 4.38
N SER A 157 -19.29 4.37 4.03
CA SER A 157 -19.34 5.75 4.53
C SER A 157 -20.61 6.48 4.09
N TYR A 158 -21.03 6.28 2.82
CA TYR A 158 -22.30 6.78 2.32
C TYR A 158 -23.50 6.17 3.06
N ALA A 159 -23.51 4.83 3.23
CA ALA A 159 -24.59 4.13 3.94
C ALA A 159 -24.80 4.71 5.35
N HIS A 160 -23.70 4.95 6.06
CA HIS A 160 -23.71 5.55 7.39
C HIS A 160 -24.23 6.99 7.38
N TYR A 161 -23.76 7.82 6.45
CA TYR A 161 -24.21 9.21 6.33
C TYR A 161 -25.69 9.31 5.94
N ALA A 162 -26.15 8.47 5.01
CA ALA A 162 -27.53 8.43 4.54
C ALA A 162 -28.48 7.69 5.50
N GLY A 163 -27.96 7.01 6.53
CA GLY A 163 -28.75 6.23 7.49
C GLY A 163 -29.47 5.04 6.86
N THR A 164 -28.86 4.36 5.89
CA THR A 164 -29.44 3.22 5.17
C THR A 164 -28.65 1.93 5.40
N HIS A 165 -29.37 0.79 5.37
CA HIS A 165 -28.83 -0.56 5.46
C HIS A 165 -28.94 -1.35 4.15
N GLU A 166 -29.35 -0.68 3.05
CA GLU A 166 -29.56 -1.30 1.74
C GLU A 166 -28.31 -2.01 1.19
N TYR A 167 -27.13 -1.57 1.61
CA TYR A 167 -25.85 -2.06 1.08
C TYR A 167 -25.16 -3.09 1.99
N ASP A 168 -25.76 -3.48 3.11
CA ASP A 168 -25.13 -4.36 4.10
C ASP A 168 -24.73 -5.72 3.50
N ASP A 169 -25.55 -6.28 2.61
CA ASP A 169 -25.25 -7.56 1.94
C ASP A 169 -24.04 -7.44 1.00
N VAL A 170 -23.93 -6.33 0.27
CA VAL A 170 -22.77 -6.05 -0.59
C VAL A 170 -21.52 -5.88 0.27
N VAL A 171 -21.64 -5.22 1.42
CA VAL A 171 -20.54 -5.03 2.36
C VAL A 171 -20.05 -6.37 2.90
N ARG A 172 -20.94 -7.22 3.40
CA ARG A 172 -20.60 -8.57 3.90
C ARG A 172 -19.97 -9.41 2.80
N ALA A 173 -20.57 -9.47 1.62
CA ALA A 173 -20.07 -10.27 0.50
C ALA A 173 -18.68 -9.81 0.05
N SER A 174 -18.43 -8.50 -0.01
CA SER A 174 -17.13 -7.94 -0.39
C SER A 174 -16.03 -8.28 0.60
N ILE A 175 -16.33 -8.22 1.91
CA ILE A 175 -15.43 -8.60 3.00
C ILE A 175 -15.16 -10.10 2.99
N GLU A 176 -16.19 -10.93 2.85
CA GLU A 176 -16.06 -12.38 2.74
C GLU A 176 -15.17 -12.76 1.54
N GLN A 177 -15.40 -12.15 0.38
CA GLN A 177 -14.54 -12.35 -0.78
C GLN A 177 -13.11 -11.88 -0.53
N ALA A 178 -12.89 -10.77 0.17
CA ALA A 178 -11.54 -10.32 0.51
C ALA A 178 -10.80 -11.33 1.40
N PHE A 179 -11.49 -11.99 2.34
CA PHE A 179 -10.89 -13.08 3.12
C PHE A 179 -10.71 -14.36 2.32
N SER A 180 -11.58 -14.65 1.35
CA SER A 180 -11.38 -15.76 0.41
C SER A 180 -10.17 -15.55 -0.51
N ASP A 181 -9.87 -14.29 -0.84
CA ASP A 181 -8.72 -13.88 -1.65
C ASP A 181 -7.38 -13.93 -0.87
N MET A 182 -7.46 -14.06 0.46
CA MET A 182 -6.32 -14.01 1.36
C MET A 182 -5.54 -15.34 1.35
N THR A 183 -4.23 -15.27 1.58
CA THR A 183 -3.42 -16.49 1.72
C THR A 183 -3.78 -17.26 2.99
N VAL A 184 -3.38 -18.53 3.03
CA VAL A 184 -3.46 -19.37 4.24
C VAL A 184 -2.70 -18.80 5.44
N ASP A 185 -1.86 -17.79 5.24
CA ASP A 185 -1.08 -17.12 6.29
C ASP A 185 -1.64 -15.76 6.68
N GLY A 186 -2.67 -15.26 6.00
CA GLY A 186 -3.29 -13.97 6.31
C GLY A 186 -2.83 -12.80 5.43
N PHE A 187 -2.06 -13.06 4.37
CA PHE A 187 -1.62 -11.99 3.46
C PHE A 187 -2.67 -11.71 2.39
N PHE A 188 -2.94 -10.44 2.11
CA PHE A 188 -3.74 -10.07 0.93
C PHE A 188 -2.87 -10.03 -0.31
N LEU A 189 -3.36 -10.67 -1.38
CA LEU A 189 -2.71 -10.68 -2.68
C LEU A 189 -3.07 -9.42 -3.47
N TYR A 190 -2.19 -8.96 -4.36
CA TYR A 190 -2.50 -7.83 -5.23
C TYR A 190 -3.69 -8.15 -6.13
N MET A 191 -3.58 -9.22 -6.91
CA MET A 191 -4.62 -9.69 -7.80
C MET A 191 -4.71 -11.22 -7.69
N PRO A 192 -5.60 -11.72 -6.82
CA PRO A 192 -5.97 -13.14 -6.81
C PRO A 192 -6.37 -13.59 -8.21
N HIS A 193 -6.07 -14.84 -8.57
CA HIS A 193 -6.47 -15.42 -9.86
C HIS A 193 -6.01 -14.62 -11.10
N ALA A 194 -4.85 -13.93 -11.01
CA ALA A 194 -4.38 -13.04 -12.08
C ALA A 194 -4.37 -13.70 -13.46
N ARG A 195 -3.96 -14.97 -13.55
CA ARG A 195 -3.91 -15.73 -14.80
C ARG A 195 -5.30 -15.95 -15.42
N GLU A 196 -6.31 -16.24 -14.60
CA GLU A 196 -7.69 -16.46 -15.05
C GLU A 196 -8.27 -15.18 -15.67
N HIS A 197 -7.81 -14.02 -15.19
CA HIS A 197 -8.15 -12.71 -15.74
C HIS A 197 -7.22 -12.24 -16.87
N GLY A 198 -6.41 -13.12 -17.45
CA GLY A 198 -5.48 -12.77 -18.55
C GLY A 198 -4.32 -11.85 -18.13
N ASN A 199 -4.06 -11.71 -16.82
CA ASN A 199 -2.97 -10.92 -16.28
C ASN A 199 -1.74 -11.78 -15.97
N PHE A 200 -0.61 -11.11 -15.73
CA PHE A 200 0.64 -11.75 -15.39
C PHE A 200 0.55 -12.47 -14.03
N GLU A 201 0.95 -13.74 -13.97
CA GLU A 201 0.94 -14.58 -12.74
C GLU A 201 1.67 -13.93 -11.56
N GLY A 202 2.69 -13.10 -11.80
CA GLY A 202 3.37 -12.36 -10.72
C GLY A 202 2.53 -11.29 -10.03
N TYR A 203 1.32 -10.99 -10.53
CA TYR A 203 0.34 -10.16 -9.82
C TYR A 203 -0.39 -10.92 -8.71
N GLU A 204 -0.29 -12.25 -8.65
CA GLU A 204 -0.83 -13.05 -7.56
C GLU A 204 0.18 -13.11 -6.39
N GLY A 205 0.52 -11.94 -5.85
CA GLY A 205 1.59 -11.78 -4.86
C GLY A 205 1.25 -10.88 -3.71
N ILE A 206 2.06 -10.98 -2.67
CA ILE A 206 1.95 -10.14 -1.48
C ILE A 206 2.39 -8.72 -1.85
N THR A 207 1.58 -7.73 -1.51
CA THR A 207 1.97 -6.32 -1.56
C THR A 207 2.13 -5.80 -0.15
N THR A 208 3.33 -5.35 0.18
CA THR A 208 3.63 -4.79 1.50
C THR A 208 2.76 -3.55 1.76
N PHE A 209 2.57 -2.73 0.74
CA PHE A 209 1.83 -1.48 0.82
C PHE A 209 0.30 -1.64 0.95
N TYR A 210 -0.31 -2.73 0.45
CA TYR A 210 -1.78 -2.90 0.54
C TYR A 210 -2.25 -3.72 1.73
N GLN A 211 -1.36 -4.42 2.44
CA GLN A 211 -1.75 -5.28 3.56
C GLN A 211 -2.56 -4.52 4.60
N SER A 212 -2.00 -3.43 5.14
CA SER A 212 -2.69 -2.59 6.12
C SER A 212 -3.92 -1.90 5.55
N ARG A 213 -3.91 -1.55 4.26
CA ARG A 213 -5.06 -0.94 3.62
C ARG A 213 -6.27 -1.87 3.63
N CYS A 214 -6.09 -3.14 3.27
CA CYS A 214 -7.20 -4.10 3.28
C CYS A 214 -7.77 -4.27 4.70
N ILE A 215 -6.90 -4.36 5.72
CA ILE A 215 -7.30 -4.43 7.13
C ILE A 215 -8.08 -3.17 7.54
N ALA A 216 -7.51 -2.00 7.27
CA ALA A 216 -8.12 -0.71 7.59
C ALA A 216 -9.49 -0.55 6.94
N PHE A 217 -9.61 -0.93 5.66
CA PHE A 217 -10.86 -0.79 4.90
C PHE A 217 -11.94 -1.73 5.39
N ILE A 218 -11.60 -2.98 5.71
CA ILE A 218 -12.56 -3.94 6.28
C ILE A 218 -13.05 -3.43 7.64
N ARG A 219 -12.12 -3.08 8.56
CA ARG A 219 -12.48 -2.57 9.90
C ARG A 219 -13.33 -1.30 9.82
N TYR A 220 -12.91 -0.35 8.97
CA TYR A 220 -13.64 0.90 8.75
C TYR A 220 -15.04 0.67 8.19
N SER A 221 -15.20 -0.25 7.23
CA SER A 221 -16.50 -0.51 6.61
C SER A 221 -17.47 -1.20 7.57
N LEU A 222 -16.98 -2.13 8.40
CA LEU A 222 -17.76 -2.75 9.48
C LEU A 222 -18.24 -1.72 10.51
N ASP A 223 -17.33 -0.84 10.96
CA ASP A 223 -17.64 0.25 11.90
C ASP A 223 -18.67 1.23 11.33
N ALA A 224 -18.46 1.72 10.10
CA ALA A 224 -19.36 2.67 9.45
C ALA A 224 -20.79 2.11 9.27
N THR A 225 -20.91 0.82 8.91
CA THR A 225 -22.22 0.18 8.69
C THR A 225 -22.85 -0.36 9.97
N GLY A 226 -22.11 -0.43 11.08
CA GLY A 226 -22.57 -1.08 12.31
C GLY A 226 -22.71 -2.60 12.20
N ILE A 227 -22.11 -3.21 11.16
CA ILE A 227 -22.11 -4.65 10.98
C ILE A 227 -21.23 -5.30 12.05
N ASP A 228 -21.76 -6.30 12.75
CA ASP A 228 -21.00 -7.07 13.74
C ASP A 228 -19.71 -7.65 13.14
N ALA A 229 -18.58 -7.23 13.71
CA ALA A 229 -17.25 -7.65 13.29
C ALA A 229 -16.88 -9.05 13.81
N THR A 230 -17.57 -9.56 14.83
CA THR A 230 -17.24 -10.83 15.51
C THR A 230 -16.99 -12.01 14.57
N PRO A 231 -17.79 -12.24 13.50
CA PRO A 231 -17.54 -13.34 12.54
C PRO A 231 -16.26 -13.20 11.72
N PHE A 232 -15.64 -12.02 11.71
CA PHE A 232 -14.45 -11.71 10.93
C PHE A 232 -13.18 -11.60 11.79
N GLU A 233 -13.31 -11.53 13.11
CA GLU A 233 -12.20 -11.19 14.01
C GLU A 233 -11.03 -12.18 13.97
N GLU A 234 -11.28 -13.49 13.84
CA GLU A 234 -10.21 -14.47 13.69
C GLU A 234 -9.37 -14.22 12.42
N ARG A 235 -10.05 -13.91 11.31
CA ARG A 235 -9.42 -13.67 10.01
C ARG A 235 -8.71 -12.31 10.00
N LEU A 236 -9.28 -11.30 10.67
CA LEU A 236 -8.64 -10.01 10.90
C LEU A 236 -7.36 -10.16 11.72
N LEU A 237 -7.41 -10.85 12.87
CA LEU A 237 -6.24 -11.09 13.71
C LEU A 237 -5.13 -11.81 12.94
N LYS A 238 -5.48 -12.80 12.12
CA LYS A 238 -4.53 -13.48 11.24
C LYS A 238 -3.87 -12.51 10.25
N SER A 239 -4.64 -11.63 9.63
CA SER A 239 -4.12 -10.61 8.71
C SER A 239 -3.28 -9.52 9.40
N GLU A 240 -3.59 -9.19 10.66
CA GLU A 240 -2.81 -8.27 11.51
C GLU A 240 -1.45 -8.85 11.87
N ARG A 241 -1.41 -10.13 12.22
CA ARG A 241 -0.14 -10.85 12.42
C ARG A 241 0.69 -10.89 11.13
N ALA A 242 0.05 -11.08 9.98
CA ALA A 242 0.72 -10.99 8.68
C ALA A 242 1.24 -9.58 8.37
N LEU A 243 0.52 -8.52 8.78
CA LEU A 243 1.00 -7.13 8.71
C LEU A 243 2.26 -6.92 9.56
N LEU A 244 2.27 -7.39 10.80
CA LEU A 244 3.43 -7.27 11.70
C LEU A 244 4.67 -8.00 11.17
N ALA A 245 4.48 -9.13 10.48
CA ALA A 245 5.55 -9.85 9.81
C ALA A 245 6.27 -9.01 8.73
N MET A 246 5.64 -7.94 8.22
CA MET A 246 6.26 -7.06 7.24
C MET A 246 7.21 -6.03 7.86
N TYR A 247 7.07 -5.74 9.15
CA TYR A 247 7.86 -4.71 9.81
C TYR A 247 9.30 -5.13 10.10
N LYS A 248 10.18 -4.15 10.03
CA LYS A 248 11.52 -4.18 10.62
C LYS A 248 11.46 -3.60 12.04
N ALA A 249 12.47 -3.87 12.85
CA ALA A 249 12.56 -3.34 14.21
C ALA A 249 12.54 -1.81 14.27
N ASP A 250 12.97 -1.13 13.20
CA ASP A 250 12.93 0.32 13.10
C ASP A 250 11.54 0.90 12.75
N GLY A 251 10.49 0.09 12.60
CA GLY A 251 9.14 0.56 12.26
C GLY A 251 8.91 0.82 10.77
N THR A 252 9.88 0.56 9.89
CA THR A 252 9.66 0.58 8.44
C THR A 252 9.19 -0.77 7.93
N LYS A 253 8.42 -0.81 6.84
CA LYS A 253 8.03 -2.10 6.24
C LYS A 253 9.03 -2.56 5.19
N ASP A 254 9.40 -3.83 5.28
CA ASP A 254 10.36 -4.48 4.40
C ASP A 254 9.73 -4.79 3.03
N LEU A 255 10.28 -4.18 1.98
CA LEU A 255 9.76 -4.38 0.64
C LEU A 255 10.29 -5.64 -0.05
N ARG A 256 11.08 -6.49 0.63
CA ARG A 256 11.43 -7.82 0.12
C ARG A 256 10.21 -8.74 -0.06
N MET A 257 9.06 -8.44 0.54
CA MET A 257 7.82 -9.17 0.27
C MET A 257 7.06 -8.68 -0.96
N GLU A 258 7.29 -7.44 -1.40
CA GLU A 258 6.49 -6.72 -2.42
C GLU A 258 6.54 -7.39 -3.81
N CYS A 259 5.38 -7.66 -4.38
CA CYS A 259 5.24 -8.23 -5.72
C CYS A 259 5.32 -7.16 -6.83
N LYS A 260 4.91 -5.91 -6.55
CA LYS A 260 4.94 -4.79 -7.51
C LYS A 260 6.28 -4.05 -7.50
N ARG A 261 7.40 -4.75 -7.65
CA ARG A 261 8.76 -4.12 -7.68
C ARG A 261 9.02 -3.16 -8.85
N TRP A 262 8.18 -3.19 -9.89
CA TRP A 262 8.19 -2.15 -10.92
C TRP A 262 7.67 -0.79 -10.41
N TYR A 263 6.80 -0.85 -9.39
CA TYR A 263 6.16 0.29 -8.72
C TYR A 263 6.99 0.79 -7.54
N TRP A 264 7.54 -0.15 -6.76
CA TRP A 264 8.37 0.11 -5.58
C TRP A 264 9.81 -0.35 -5.80
N GLN A 265 10.76 0.59 -5.81
CA GLN A 265 12.20 0.33 -5.98
C GLN A 265 13.02 0.60 -4.70
N SER A 266 12.41 1.19 -3.68
CA SER A 266 13.06 1.34 -2.38
C SER A 266 13.21 -0.01 -1.65
N PRO A 267 14.19 -0.14 -0.73
CA PRO A 267 14.36 -1.35 0.08
C PRO A 267 13.29 -1.49 1.19
N TYR A 268 12.68 -0.38 1.59
CA TYR A 268 11.59 -0.31 2.57
C TYR A 268 10.59 0.78 2.16
N GLU A 269 9.46 0.84 2.84
CA GLU A 269 8.50 1.94 2.69
C GLU A 269 7.85 2.37 4.01
N VAL A 270 7.45 3.64 4.03
CA VAL A 270 6.55 4.28 5.01
C VAL A 270 5.37 4.97 4.32
N ALA A 271 5.18 4.73 3.02
CA ALA A 271 4.18 5.39 2.20
C ALA A 271 2.74 5.06 2.63
N SER A 272 2.52 3.88 3.21
CA SER A 272 1.22 3.46 3.73
C SER A 272 0.98 3.88 5.17
N ALA A 273 1.85 4.71 5.77
CA ALA A 273 1.80 5.03 7.20
C ALA A 273 0.41 5.43 7.71
N GLY A 274 -0.38 6.15 6.90
CA GLY A 274 -1.77 6.46 7.23
C GLY A 274 -2.66 5.24 7.46
N PHE A 275 -2.63 4.29 6.52
CA PHE A 275 -3.39 3.04 6.62
C PHE A 275 -2.82 2.10 7.68
N ASP A 276 -1.50 2.04 7.78
CA ASP A 276 -0.80 1.25 8.80
C ASP A 276 -1.17 1.73 10.21
N ALA A 277 -1.20 3.06 10.44
CA ALA A 277 -1.58 3.63 11.71
C ALA A 277 -3.02 3.24 12.09
N TYR A 278 -3.95 3.32 11.14
CA TYR A 278 -5.33 2.89 11.37
C TYR A 278 -5.42 1.39 11.66
N ALA A 279 -4.79 0.54 10.85
CA ALA A 279 -4.84 -0.91 11.05
C ALA A 279 -4.22 -1.35 12.38
N LEU A 280 -3.04 -0.81 12.74
CA LEU A 280 -2.34 -1.17 13.97
C LEU A 280 -3.05 -0.63 15.22
N ALA A 281 -3.66 0.55 15.15
CA ALA A 281 -4.41 1.12 16.29
C ALA A 281 -5.68 0.33 16.64
N HIS A 282 -6.25 -0.40 15.67
CA HIS A 282 -7.42 -1.26 15.86
C HIS A 282 -7.08 -2.75 15.96
N SER A 283 -5.78 -3.09 15.95
CA SER A 283 -5.31 -4.46 16.03
C SER A 283 -5.50 -5.02 17.44
N LYS A 284 -5.85 -6.30 17.52
CA LYS A 284 -5.91 -7.03 18.80
C LYS A 284 -4.59 -7.73 19.16
N GLU A 285 -3.61 -7.72 18.25
CA GLU A 285 -2.29 -8.30 18.49
C GLU A 285 -1.45 -7.37 19.39
N PRO A 286 -0.98 -7.80 20.58
CA PRO A 286 -0.30 -6.92 21.53
C PRO A 286 0.92 -6.19 20.97
N THR A 287 1.70 -6.84 20.11
CA THR A 287 2.89 -6.24 19.47
C THR A 287 2.55 -5.09 18.51
N ALA A 288 1.28 -4.94 18.11
CA ALA A 288 0.85 -3.86 17.23
C ALA A 288 1.02 -2.47 17.86
N THR A 289 0.93 -2.35 19.18
CA THR A 289 1.17 -1.07 19.89
C THR A 289 2.59 -0.56 19.66
N VAL A 290 3.58 -1.45 19.80
CA VAL A 290 5.01 -1.12 19.58
C VAL A 290 5.28 -0.83 18.10
N ALA A 291 4.69 -1.62 17.19
CA ALA A 291 4.79 -1.37 15.76
C ALA A 291 4.20 -0.01 15.36
N LEU A 292 3.05 0.37 15.95
CA LEU A 292 2.41 1.67 15.75
C LEU A 292 3.32 2.79 16.24
N HIS A 293 3.87 2.68 17.44
CA HIS A 293 4.80 3.68 17.98
C HIS A 293 6.00 3.89 17.05
N ASN A 294 6.67 2.81 16.64
CA ASN A 294 7.82 2.89 15.74
C ASN A 294 7.45 3.41 14.34
N LEU A 295 6.28 3.06 13.83
CA LEU A 295 5.75 3.61 12.58
C LEU A 295 5.53 5.13 12.68
N LEU A 296 4.96 5.62 13.78
CA LEU A 296 4.72 7.05 13.99
C LEU A 296 6.04 7.82 14.09
N PHE A 297 7.04 7.26 14.79
CA PHE A 297 8.40 7.78 14.80
C PHE A 297 8.99 7.86 13.38
N GLN A 298 8.84 6.79 12.58
CA GLN A 298 9.29 6.80 11.19
C GLN A 298 8.52 7.78 10.31
N THR A 299 7.24 7.97 10.56
CA THR A 299 6.40 8.94 9.85
C THR A 299 6.93 10.36 10.09
N GLN A 300 7.23 10.73 11.33
CA GLN A 300 7.84 12.02 11.66
C GLN A 300 9.22 12.17 11.01
N ARG A 301 10.05 11.12 11.06
CA ARG A 301 11.39 11.13 10.44
C ARG A 301 11.35 11.30 8.92
N HIS A 302 10.32 10.76 8.26
CA HIS A 302 10.15 10.82 6.81
C HIS A 302 9.28 11.98 6.34
N PHE A 303 8.73 12.76 7.26
CA PHE A 303 7.98 13.97 6.95
C PHE A 303 8.90 15.18 7.01
N PHE A 304 9.30 15.67 5.84
CA PHE A 304 10.11 16.88 5.70
C PHE A 304 9.74 17.59 4.39
N ASP A 305 10.14 18.87 4.26
CA ASP A 305 9.75 19.72 3.13
C ASP A 305 8.22 19.87 2.94
N GLY A 306 7.45 19.60 4.00
CA GLY A 306 5.99 19.69 4.05
C GLY A 306 5.24 18.46 3.51
N TYR A 307 5.92 17.36 3.18
CA TYR A 307 5.28 16.15 2.68
C TYR A 307 5.93 14.87 3.21
N LEU A 308 5.20 13.76 3.13
CA LEU A 308 5.72 12.45 3.49
C LEU A 308 6.59 11.92 2.35
N HIS A 309 7.80 11.48 2.66
CA HIS A 309 8.63 10.70 1.76
C HIS A 309 8.41 9.21 1.99
N SER A 310 8.17 8.42 0.93
CA SER A 310 8.02 6.96 1.07
C SER A 310 9.25 6.25 1.64
N HIS A 311 10.43 6.84 1.49
CA HIS A 311 11.71 6.37 2.03
C HIS A 311 12.74 7.51 1.96
N ILE A 312 13.80 7.41 2.78
CA ILE A 312 14.98 8.28 2.66
C ILE A 312 15.90 7.73 1.57
N GLY A 313 16.14 8.52 0.53
CA GLY A 313 17.01 8.13 -0.58
C GLY A 313 16.63 8.83 -1.89
N ALA A 314 17.08 8.26 -3.01
CA ALA A 314 16.71 8.75 -4.33
C ALA A 314 15.21 8.46 -4.61
N PRO A 315 14.43 9.40 -5.16
CA PRO A 315 13.01 9.19 -5.44
C PRO A 315 12.82 8.26 -6.64
N VAL A 316 12.85 6.95 -6.39
CA VAL A 316 12.80 5.90 -7.42
C VAL A 316 11.43 5.23 -7.54
N ASN A 317 10.56 5.45 -6.56
CA ASN A 317 9.23 4.87 -6.53
C ASN A 317 8.29 5.57 -7.53
N PHE A 318 7.41 4.80 -8.14
CA PHE A 318 6.47 5.33 -9.14
C PHE A 318 5.46 6.29 -8.52
N GLN A 319 4.94 5.96 -7.33
CA GLN A 319 4.00 6.83 -6.62
C GLN A 319 4.64 8.18 -6.27
N CYS A 320 3.84 9.26 -6.29
CA CYS A 320 4.30 10.60 -5.94
C CYS A 320 3.93 10.97 -4.49
N ALA A 321 4.57 12.04 -4.00
CA ALA A 321 4.36 12.56 -2.65
C ALA A 321 2.93 13.00 -2.33
N ILE A 322 2.13 13.40 -3.33
CA ILE A 322 0.71 13.73 -3.13
C ILE A 322 -0.04 12.54 -2.53
N PHE A 323 0.13 11.34 -3.07
CA PHE A 323 -0.52 10.14 -2.52
C PHE A 323 -0.05 9.85 -1.09
N TRP A 324 1.28 9.85 -0.88
CA TRP A 324 1.86 9.50 0.43
C TRP A 324 1.36 10.45 1.52
N THR A 325 1.37 11.75 1.25
CA THR A 325 0.89 12.79 2.17
C THR A 325 -0.62 12.72 2.35
N ALA A 326 -1.39 12.60 1.26
CA ALA A 326 -2.84 12.52 1.34
C ALA A 326 -3.32 11.31 2.18
N HIS A 327 -2.66 10.17 2.06
CA HIS A 327 -3.01 8.98 2.83
C HIS A 327 -2.85 9.16 4.34
N LEU A 328 -2.06 10.14 4.82
CA LEU A 328 -1.99 10.46 6.26
C LEU A 328 -3.35 10.87 6.83
N ALA A 329 -4.35 11.23 6.01
CA ALA A 329 -5.73 11.37 6.43
C ALA A 329 -6.26 10.15 7.19
N TRP A 330 -5.87 8.93 6.82
CA TRP A 330 -6.28 7.71 7.53
C TRP A 330 -5.73 7.63 8.96
N MET A 331 -4.54 8.17 9.19
CA MET A 331 -3.98 8.29 10.54
C MET A 331 -4.82 9.26 11.40
N LEU A 332 -5.39 10.32 10.81
CA LEU A 332 -6.25 11.28 11.52
C LEU A 332 -7.60 10.69 11.98
N ARG A 333 -7.95 9.49 11.49
CA ARG A 333 -9.16 8.76 11.89
C ARG A 333 -8.95 7.91 13.14
N VAL A 334 -7.72 7.82 13.66
CA VAL A 334 -7.38 7.07 14.87
C VAL A 334 -7.67 7.89 16.12
N GLY A 335 -8.35 7.29 17.09
CA GLY A 335 -8.56 7.87 18.42
C GLY A 335 -7.23 8.17 19.13
N ASP A 336 -7.15 9.32 19.80
CA ASP A 336 -5.97 9.79 20.53
C ASP A 336 -4.68 9.88 19.70
N ILE A 337 -4.78 9.97 18.37
CA ILE A 337 -3.62 9.98 17.48
C ILE A 337 -2.61 11.08 17.81
N LYS A 338 -3.09 12.24 18.27
CA LYS A 338 -2.22 13.32 18.74
C LYS A 338 -1.28 12.84 19.85
N SER A 339 -1.84 12.22 20.89
CA SER A 339 -1.04 11.71 22.00
C SER A 339 -0.06 10.64 21.54
N LYS A 340 -0.49 9.72 20.66
CA LYS A 340 0.35 8.64 20.15
C LYS A 340 1.51 9.14 19.29
N LEU A 341 1.27 10.15 18.44
CA LEU A 341 2.31 10.76 17.60
C LEU A 341 3.29 11.58 18.46
N ASP A 342 2.78 12.37 19.40
CA ASP A 342 3.60 13.22 20.26
C ASP A 342 4.49 12.37 21.21
N SER A 343 4.05 11.17 21.60
CA SER A 343 4.85 10.23 22.41
C SER A 343 5.91 9.45 21.61
N ALA A 344 5.76 9.36 20.29
CA ALA A 344 6.64 8.58 19.40
C ALA A 344 8.00 9.25 19.13
N SER A 345 8.71 9.66 20.19
CA SER A 345 9.96 10.44 20.11
C SER A 345 11.22 9.61 19.88
N SER A 346 11.15 8.31 20.14
CA SER A 346 12.24 7.34 19.93
C SER A 346 11.69 5.98 19.50
N LEU A 347 12.53 5.14 18.93
CA LEU A 347 12.19 3.73 18.68
C LEU A 347 12.04 2.98 20.01
N GLU A 348 11.04 2.11 20.06
CA GLU A 348 10.86 1.07 21.07
C GLU A 348 11.36 -0.28 20.55
N ASP A 349 11.69 -1.19 21.47
CA ASP A 349 12.17 -2.53 21.14
C ASP A 349 11.05 -3.37 20.53
N PHE A 350 11.01 -3.40 19.20
CA PHE A 350 10.11 -4.27 18.44
C PHE A 350 10.78 -5.63 18.17
N SER A 351 10.12 -6.69 18.63
CA SER A 351 10.44 -8.06 18.27
C SER A 351 9.17 -8.79 17.83
N PHE A 352 9.24 -9.50 16.71
CA PHE A 352 8.11 -10.26 16.20
C PHE A 352 8.57 -11.48 15.38
N ARG A 353 8.07 -12.64 15.79
CA ARG A 353 8.29 -13.92 15.10
C ARG A 353 6.98 -14.40 14.49
N PHE A 354 7.02 -14.72 13.20
CA PHE A 354 5.89 -15.21 12.43
C PHE A 354 6.27 -16.53 11.77
N GLU A 355 5.50 -17.58 12.07
CA GLU A 355 5.66 -18.92 11.52
C GLU A 355 4.41 -19.29 10.72
N GLY A 356 4.43 -19.02 9.42
CA GLY A 356 3.36 -19.36 8.48
C GLY A 356 3.66 -20.61 7.66
N THR A 357 2.75 -20.98 6.77
CA THR A 357 2.93 -22.07 5.79
C THR A 357 3.84 -21.64 4.64
N GLU A 358 3.71 -20.38 4.23
CA GLU A 358 4.38 -19.79 3.08
C GLU A 358 5.41 -18.74 3.49
N VAL A 359 5.25 -18.09 4.64
CA VAL A 359 6.12 -17.01 5.10
C VAL A 359 6.68 -17.30 6.48
N PHE A 360 7.98 -17.08 6.66
CA PHE A 360 8.62 -17.04 7.96
C PHE A 360 9.30 -15.69 8.17
N THR A 361 9.13 -15.12 9.37
CA THR A 361 9.89 -13.94 9.78
C THR A 361 10.35 -14.04 11.22
N ASP A 362 11.58 -13.58 11.46
CA ASP A 362 12.08 -13.29 12.80
C ASP A 362 12.73 -11.91 12.78
N THR A 363 12.16 -10.98 13.55
CA THR A 363 12.58 -9.59 13.59
C THR A 363 12.87 -9.20 15.02
N ASN A 364 14.02 -8.57 15.26
CA ASN A 364 14.33 -7.81 16.47
C ASN A 364 15.35 -6.71 16.15
N SER A 365 15.81 -5.97 17.16
CA SER A 365 16.77 -4.87 17.00
C SER A 365 18.11 -5.29 16.40
N SER A 366 18.51 -6.55 16.57
CA SER A 366 19.80 -7.07 16.09
C SER A 366 19.75 -7.69 14.69
N HIS A 367 18.60 -8.24 14.29
CA HIS A 367 18.46 -8.93 13.02
C HIS A 367 17.05 -8.92 12.44
N ARG A 368 16.99 -9.18 11.13
CA ARG A 368 15.75 -9.37 10.38
C ARG A 368 15.92 -10.53 9.41
N VAL A 369 15.30 -11.66 9.72
CA VAL A 369 15.18 -12.75 8.77
C VAL A 369 13.79 -12.85 8.19
N LEU A 370 13.73 -13.00 6.87
CA LEU A 370 12.51 -13.08 6.08
C LEU A 370 12.68 -14.19 5.06
N VAL A 371 11.84 -15.22 5.13
CA VAL A 371 11.74 -16.26 4.12
C VAL A 371 10.33 -16.20 3.52
N ASN A 372 10.24 -16.13 2.20
CA ASN A 372 8.96 -16.05 1.50
C ASN A 372 8.89 -17.13 0.41
N ALA A 373 8.08 -18.16 0.67
CA ALA A 373 7.89 -19.30 -0.21
C ALA A 373 6.97 -19.05 -1.39
N ARG A 374 6.21 -17.94 -1.41
CA ARG A 374 5.56 -17.44 -2.64
C ARG A 374 6.65 -16.87 -3.55
N TRP A 375 7.40 -17.80 -4.13
CA TRP A 375 8.42 -17.57 -5.13
C TRP A 375 7.72 -17.12 -6.40
N GLN A 376 7.62 -15.81 -6.55
CA GLN A 376 7.16 -15.23 -7.78
C GLN A 376 8.36 -15.12 -8.72
N LYS A 377 8.14 -15.36 -10.01
CA LYS A 377 9.08 -14.92 -11.05
C LYS A 377 9.04 -13.38 -11.08
N ARG A 378 9.73 -12.74 -10.12
CA ARG A 378 9.62 -11.30 -9.83
C ARG A 378 10.29 -10.44 -10.89
N ASN A 379 9.85 -9.18 -10.95
CA ASN A 379 10.12 -8.20 -11.99
C ASN A 379 11.62 -7.90 -12.23
N PHE A 380 12.00 -7.73 -13.49
CA PHE A 380 13.39 -7.51 -13.95
C PHE A 380 14.05 -6.22 -13.50
N SER A 381 13.30 -5.19 -13.09
CA SER A 381 13.91 -3.90 -12.72
C SER A 381 14.89 -4.02 -11.56
N GLU A 382 14.75 -5.06 -10.72
CA GLU A 382 15.62 -5.31 -9.57
C GLU A 382 15.96 -6.78 -9.34
N GLY A 383 15.28 -7.71 -10.03
CA GLY A 383 15.40 -9.15 -9.88
C GLY A 383 14.76 -9.70 -8.60
N ILE A 384 15.01 -10.97 -8.28
CA ILE A 384 14.53 -11.59 -7.03
C ILE A 384 15.31 -10.98 -5.86
N TYR A 385 14.58 -10.37 -4.91
CA TYR A 385 15.15 -10.01 -3.61
C TYR A 385 15.48 -11.26 -2.83
N ASP A 386 16.60 -11.18 -2.10
CA ASP A 386 17.08 -12.22 -1.21
C ASP A 386 15.95 -12.71 -0.27
N ASN A 387 15.67 -14.01 -0.28
CA ASN A 387 14.73 -14.71 0.59
C ASN A 387 15.29 -14.95 2.02
N GLY A 388 16.28 -14.15 2.43
CA GLY A 388 16.84 -14.12 3.78
C GLY A 388 17.79 -15.26 4.10
N LEU A 389 18.00 -16.22 3.18
CA LEU A 389 18.84 -17.38 3.40
C LEU A 389 20.33 -17.02 3.37
N GLU A 390 21.13 -17.70 4.19
CA GLU A 390 22.59 -17.58 4.10
C GLU A 390 23.10 -17.98 2.70
N GLY A 391 24.07 -17.22 2.20
CA GLY A 391 24.40 -17.22 0.77
C GLY A 391 25.39 -18.31 0.41
N SER A 392 24.94 -19.32 -0.34
CA SER A 392 25.80 -20.15 -1.18
C SER A 392 25.59 -19.77 -2.64
N VAL A 393 26.68 -19.50 -3.36
CA VAL A 393 26.66 -19.10 -4.78
C VAL A 393 27.26 -20.22 -5.61
N TRP A 394 26.58 -20.58 -6.70
CA TRP A 394 27.06 -21.54 -7.68
C TRP A 394 27.15 -20.89 -9.05
N TRP A 395 28.21 -21.23 -9.78
CA TRP A 395 28.34 -20.94 -11.20
C TRP A 395 28.03 -22.20 -11.99
N SER A 396 27.18 -22.08 -13.01
CA SER A 396 26.84 -23.18 -13.91
C SER A 396 27.14 -22.77 -15.36
N PHE A 397 27.30 -23.72 -16.27
CA PHE A 397 27.31 -23.41 -17.70
C PHE A 397 25.90 -23.26 -18.29
N LYS A 398 24.86 -23.58 -17.51
CA LYS A 398 23.48 -23.37 -17.91
C LYS A 398 23.19 -21.86 -17.93
N CYS A 399 23.08 -21.29 -19.12
CA CYS A 399 22.61 -19.92 -19.30
C CYS A 399 21.20 -19.77 -18.68
N PRO A 400 20.95 -18.69 -17.92
CA PRO A 400 19.60 -18.40 -17.45
C PRO A 400 18.63 -18.27 -18.63
N ALA A 401 17.47 -18.92 -18.52
CA ALA A 401 16.39 -18.73 -19.48
C ALA A 401 15.82 -17.33 -19.30
N LEU A 402 15.40 -16.69 -20.40
CA LEU A 402 14.62 -15.45 -20.32
C LEU A 402 13.32 -15.73 -19.58
N PRO A 403 13.05 -15.03 -18.46
CA PRO A 403 11.76 -15.16 -17.79
C PRO A 403 10.60 -14.84 -18.73
N PRO A 404 9.46 -15.56 -18.61
CA PRO A 404 8.25 -15.27 -19.41
C PRO A 404 7.77 -13.81 -19.31
N ALA A 405 8.14 -13.11 -18.24
CA ALA A 405 7.77 -11.72 -17.98
C ALA A 405 8.68 -10.67 -18.65
N PHE A 406 9.68 -11.07 -19.44
CA PHE A 406 10.70 -10.15 -19.94
C PHE A 406 10.13 -8.99 -20.76
N LEU A 407 9.27 -9.31 -21.74
CA LEU A 407 8.63 -8.31 -22.59
C LEU A 407 7.71 -7.38 -21.80
N PHE A 408 7.06 -7.90 -20.77
CA PHE A 408 6.24 -7.10 -19.86
C PHE A 408 7.11 -6.10 -19.08
N SER A 409 8.23 -6.54 -18.50
CA SER A 409 9.16 -5.65 -17.80
C SER A 409 9.79 -4.59 -18.72
N ILE A 410 10.06 -4.92 -19.99
CA ILE A 410 10.47 -3.93 -21.00
C ILE A 410 9.37 -2.89 -21.17
N ARG A 411 8.14 -3.32 -21.47
CA ARG A 411 7.00 -2.42 -21.69
C ARG A 411 6.80 -1.49 -20.50
N GLU A 412 6.78 -2.03 -19.28
CA GLU A 412 6.63 -1.22 -18.07
C GLU A 412 7.80 -0.25 -17.90
N THR A 413 9.05 -0.72 -18.00
CA THR A 413 10.23 0.16 -17.87
C THR A 413 10.17 1.31 -18.86
N VAL A 414 9.81 1.04 -20.12
CA VAL A 414 9.66 2.06 -21.16
C VAL A 414 8.54 3.03 -20.81
N ASN A 415 7.36 2.54 -20.44
CA ASN A 415 6.22 3.38 -20.05
C ASN A 415 6.57 4.30 -18.87
N HIS A 416 7.15 3.75 -17.81
CA HIS A 416 7.55 4.49 -16.61
C HIS A 416 8.67 5.49 -16.89
N THR A 417 9.64 5.14 -17.74
CA THR A 417 10.70 6.06 -18.19
C THR A 417 10.11 7.21 -19.00
N TRP A 418 9.18 6.90 -19.91
CA TRP A 418 8.48 7.90 -20.71
C TRP A 418 7.68 8.87 -19.82
N TYR A 419 6.96 8.35 -18.83
CA TYR A 419 6.23 9.18 -17.87
C TYR A 419 7.17 10.08 -17.06
N ALA A 420 8.30 9.55 -16.57
CA ALA A 420 9.30 10.36 -15.88
C ALA A 420 9.88 11.47 -16.77
N LEU A 421 10.22 11.17 -18.03
CA LEU A 421 10.72 12.16 -19.00
C LEU A 421 9.69 13.26 -19.27
N ARG A 422 8.44 12.88 -19.53
CA ARG A 422 7.34 13.83 -19.76
C ARG A 422 7.07 14.68 -18.51
N GLY A 423 7.28 14.11 -17.32
CA GLY A 423 7.31 14.73 -16.01
C GLY A 423 8.42 15.77 -15.79
N GLY A 424 9.46 15.80 -16.64
CA GLY A 424 10.68 16.57 -16.39
C GLY A 424 11.65 15.89 -15.40
N TYR A 425 11.39 14.65 -14.98
CA TYR A 425 12.21 13.87 -14.04
C TYR A 425 13.30 13.10 -14.79
N ILE A 426 14.16 13.81 -15.51
CA ILE A 426 15.22 13.22 -16.35
C ILE A 426 16.12 12.28 -15.53
N ARG A 427 16.48 12.67 -14.31
CA ARG A 427 17.31 11.83 -13.43
C ARG A 427 16.65 10.50 -13.08
N GLU A 428 15.34 10.50 -12.81
CA GLU A 428 14.58 9.28 -12.53
C GLU A 428 14.55 8.38 -13.77
N ALA A 429 14.26 8.95 -14.94
CA ALA A 429 14.25 8.24 -16.21
C ALA A 429 15.59 7.57 -16.53
N VAL A 430 16.70 8.32 -16.40
CA VAL A 430 18.05 7.80 -16.61
C VAL A 430 18.38 6.69 -15.62
N LEU A 431 18.08 6.88 -14.33
CA LEU A 431 18.35 5.88 -13.31
C LEU A 431 17.55 4.59 -13.55
N ARG A 432 16.27 4.71 -13.93
CA ARG A 432 15.40 3.57 -14.23
C ARG A 432 15.92 2.78 -15.44
N MET A 433 16.28 3.47 -16.53
CA MET A 433 16.87 2.84 -17.70
C MET A 433 18.23 2.20 -17.39
N TRP A 434 19.09 2.88 -16.64
CA TRP A 434 20.37 2.34 -16.21
C TRP A 434 20.20 1.07 -15.37
N CYS A 435 19.30 1.09 -14.38
CA CYS A 435 18.97 -0.09 -13.58
C CYS A 435 18.49 -1.23 -14.49
N PHE A 436 17.56 -0.96 -15.40
CA PHE A 436 17.06 -1.97 -16.33
C PHE A 436 18.17 -2.57 -17.20
N VAL A 437 19.03 -1.74 -17.81
CA VAL A 437 20.16 -2.21 -18.63
C VAL A 437 21.15 -3.03 -17.81
N ARG A 438 21.47 -2.58 -16.60
CA ARG A 438 22.34 -3.33 -15.67
C ARG A 438 21.75 -4.71 -15.38
N GLU A 439 20.46 -4.80 -15.11
CA GLU A 439 19.79 -6.08 -14.86
C GLU A 439 19.74 -6.98 -16.10
N CYS A 440 19.60 -6.42 -17.31
CA CYS A 440 19.74 -7.20 -18.56
C CYS A 440 21.14 -7.84 -18.71
N ILE A 441 22.19 -7.17 -18.25
CA ILE A 441 23.55 -7.74 -18.25
C ILE A 441 23.65 -8.85 -17.19
N VAL A 442 23.17 -8.59 -15.97
CA VAL A 442 23.22 -9.55 -14.86
C VAL A 442 22.40 -10.81 -15.16
N LEU A 443 21.33 -10.70 -15.94
CA LEU A 443 20.49 -11.81 -16.41
C LEU A 443 21.26 -12.88 -17.17
N LEU A 444 22.29 -12.49 -17.92
CA LEU A 444 23.07 -13.41 -18.73
C LEU A 444 24.18 -14.12 -17.92
N LEU A 445 24.43 -13.69 -16.68
CA LEU A 445 25.41 -14.33 -15.81
C LEU A 445 24.84 -15.64 -15.26
N PRO A 446 25.53 -16.78 -15.43
CA PRO A 446 25.01 -18.07 -14.98
C PRO A 446 25.32 -18.31 -13.50
N ARG A 447 24.90 -17.35 -12.68
CA ARG A 447 25.05 -17.29 -11.23
C ARG A 447 23.75 -17.71 -10.57
N TYR A 448 23.83 -18.71 -9.70
CA TYR A 448 22.71 -19.29 -8.98
C TYR A 448 22.93 -19.18 -7.48
N SER A 449 21.85 -18.99 -6.72
CA SER A 449 21.92 -18.84 -5.27
C SER A 449 20.65 -19.37 -4.60
N VAL A 450 20.79 -19.83 -3.36
CA VAL A 450 19.66 -20.16 -2.49
C VAL A 450 18.87 -18.92 -2.11
N ARG A 451 19.54 -17.77 -2.02
CA ARG A 451 18.93 -16.45 -1.74
C ARG A 451 17.88 -16.04 -2.75
N THR A 452 18.04 -16.49 -3.99
CA THR A 452 17.10 -16.23 -5.09
C THR A 452 16.30 -17.48 -5.46
N GLY A 453 16.49 -18.56 -4.70
CA GLY A 453 15.94 -19.87 -4.96
C GLY A 453 14.45 -19.99 -4.69
N LYS A 454 13.82 -20.99 -5.32
CA LYS A 454 12.44 -21.37 -5.04
C LYS A 454 12.39 -22.21 -3.78
N ILE A 455 11.75 -21.70 -2.74
CA ILE A 455 11.45 -22.48 -1.53
C ILE A 455 10.36 -23.50 -1.88
N ILE A 456 10.58 -24.75 -1.47
CA ILE A 456 9.66 -25.87 -1.73
C ILE A 456 9.11 -26.49 -0.44
N ALA A 457 9.70 -26.18 0.72
CA ALA A 457 9.15 -26.53 2.02
C ALA A 457 9.74 -25.63 3.12
N LEU A 458 8.91 -25.34 4.12
CA LEU A 458 9.26 -24.71 5.39
C LEU A 458 8.85 -25.68 6.52
N ARG A 459 9.73 -25.88 7.50
CA ARG A 459 9.44 -26.68 8.70
C ARG A 459 9.99 -26.00 9.94
N TYR A 460 9.26 -26.11 11.04
CA TYR A 460 9.57 -25.50 12.32
C TYR A 460 9.77 -26.60 13.36
N SER A 461 10.93 -26.65 14.01
CA SER A 461 11.22 -27.60 15.08
C SER A 461 12.21 -27.01 16.08
N GLU A 462 11.84 -26.94 17.36
CA GLU A 462 12.76 -26.57 18.46
C GLU A 462 13.51 -25.25 18.21
N GLY A 463 12.81 -24.22 17.72
CA GLY A 463 13.39 -22.90 17.41
C GLY A 463 14.22 -22.86 16.13
N VAL A 464 14.39 -23.99 15.44
CA VAL A 464 15.07 -24.07 14.15
C VAL A 464 14.06 -24.03 13.02
N VAL A 465 14.33 -23.19 12.01
CA VAL A 465 13.65 -23.25 10.72
C VAL A 465 14.48 -24.08 9.75
N GLU A 466 13.86 -25.11 9.18
CA GLU A 466 14.40 -25.86 8.06
C GLU A 466 13.75 -25.37 6.77
N VAL A 467 14.56 -24.89 5.84
CA VAL A 467 14.11 -24.41 4.53
C VAL A 467 14.66 -25.30 3.45
N LYS A 468 13.77 -25.92 2.68
CA LYS A 468 14.14 -26.67 1.49
C LYS A 468 13.99 -25.77 0.28
N VAL A 469 15.08 -25.58 -0.46
CA VAL A 469 15.16 -24.60 -1.55
C VAL A 469 15.79 -25.20 -2.79
N ILE A 470 15.30 -24.81 -3.95
CA ILE A 470 15.92 -25.06 -5.24
C ILE A 470 16.67 -23.78 -5.62
N PRO A 471 18.01 -23.77 -5.64
CA PRO A 471 18.75 -22.58 -6.03
C PRO A 471 18.33 -22.08 -7.40
N ALA A 472 18.23 -20.77 -7.54
CA ALA A 472 17.86 -20.15 -8.81
C ALA A 472 18.82 -19.02 -9.17
N SER A 473 18.84 -18.66 -10.45
CA SER A 473 19.40 -17.37 -10.85
C SER A 473 18.56 -16.24 -10.26
N LYS A 474 19.10 -15.02 -10.29
CA LYS A 474 18.38 -13.81 -9.85
C LYS A 474 17.05 -13.58 -10.59
N TYR A 475 16.86 -14.25 -11.73
CA TYR A 475 15.66 -14.12 -12.58
C TYR A 475 14.86 -15.42 -12.65
N GLY A 476 15.14 -16.36 -11.74
CA GLY A 476 14.27 -17.51 -11.52
C GLY A 476 14.51 -18.70 -12.43
N THR A 477 15.67 -18.78 -13.10
CA THR A 477 16.09 -20.06 -13.70
C THR A 477 16.51 -21.00 -12.60
N LEU A 478 15.85 -22.15 -12.47
CA LEU A 478 16.14 -23.13 -11.43
C LEU A 478 17.30 -24.06 -11.83
N LEU A 479 18.13 -24.40 -10.84
CA LEU A 479 19.03 -25.55 -10.91
C LEU A 479 18.25 -26.84 -10.63
N ASN A 480 18.70 -27.95 -11.21
CA ASN A 480 18.18 -29.29 -10.88
C ASN A 480 18.83 -29.82 -9.59
N LYS A 481 18.87 -28.99 -8.55
CA LYS A 481 19.49 -29.30 -7.26
C LYS A 481 18.57 -28.82 -6.14
N LYS A 482 18.44 -29.61 -5.09
CA LYS A 482 17.70 -29.25 -3.86
C LYS A 482 18.73 -29.07 -2.74
N GLU A 483 18.57 -28.01 -1.98
CA GLU A 483 19.35 -27.74 -0.78
C GLU A 483 18.42 -27.72 0.43
N VAL A 484 18.96 -28.13 1.58
CA VAL A 484 18.29 -28.01 2.87
C VAL A 484 19.13 -27.07 3.72
N ILE A 485 18.55 -25.95 4.10
CA ILE A 485 19.19 -24.97 4.96
C ILE A 485 18.58 -25.14 6.35
N LYS A 486 19.43 -25.45 7.32
CA LYS A 486 19.09 -25.54 8.75
C LYS A 486 19.75 -24.38 9.46
N ARG A 487 19.00 -23.72 10.35
CA ARG A 487 19.30 -22.46 11.05
C ARG A 487 18.96 -21.22 10.24
N ILE A 488 17.83 -20.65 10.63
CA ILE A 488 17.46 -19.27 10.38
C ILE A 488 17.03 -18.69 11.72
#